data_AF-A0A1I6NZY8-F1
#
_entry.id   AF-A0A1I6NZY8-F1
#
_cell.length_a   1.000
_cell.length_b   1.000
_cell.length_c   1.000
_cell.angle_alpha   90.00
_cell.angle_beta   90.00
_cell.angle_gamma   90.00
#
_symmetry.space_group_name_H-M   'P 1'
#
loop_
_entity.id
_entity.type
_entity.pdbx_description
1 polymer ?
#
loop_
_entity_poly.entity_id
_entity_poly.type
_entity_poly.pdbx_seq_one_letter_code
_entity_poly.pdbx_strand_id
1 'polypeptide(L)'
;MTTRWQKSTFSSGGGENCLELAAAPAPGGGRLGLVLLRESDRPETVLAATRARVAALLAAVAQQERFVLPVRPTRPLTRRTTGPAQPNRPLM
;
A
#
# COMPACT_ATOMS: atom_id res chain seq x y z
N MET A 1 2.54 -22.09 24.43
CA MET A 1 3.24 -22.02 23.12
C MET A 1 3.13 -20.59 22.62
N THR A 2 4.24 -19.93 22.36
CA THR A 2 4.27 -18.51 21.96
C THR A 2 4.05 -18.39 20.46
N THR A 3 3.09 -17.54 20.05
CA THR A 3 2.87 -17.22 18.64
C THR A 3 4.08 -16.47 18.08
N ARG A 4 4.69 -16.99 17.01
CA ARG A 4 5.85 -16.36 16.36
C ARG A 4 5.41 -15.47 15.20
N TRP A 5 5.35 -14.17 15.48
CA TRP A 5 5.04 -13.14 14.49
C TRP A 5 6.24 -12.84 13.58
N GLN A 6 5.95 -12.64 12.29
CA GLN A 6 6.93 -12.29 11.27
C GLN A 6 6.51 -10.97 10.63
N LYS A 7 7.40 -9.97 10.72
CA LYS A 7 7.27 -8.67 10.06
C LYS A 7 8.04 -8.68 8.74
N SER A 8 7.59 -7.90 7.76
CA SER A 8 8.34 -7.71 6.51
C SER A 8 9.64 -6.93 6.75
N THR A 9 10.68 -7.23 5.98
CA THR A 9 11.93 -6.45 5.96
C THR A 9 11.76 -5.07 5.33
N PHE A 10 10.68 -4.86 4.57
CA PHE A 10 10.27 -3.58 3.99
C PHE A 10 9.52 -2.68 4.98
N SER A 11 9.34 -3.13 6.22
CA SER A 11 8.65 -2.38 7.27
C SER A 11 9.52 -1.33 7.97
N SER A 12 10.69 -0.99 7.42
CA SER A 12 11.56 0.10 7.88
C SER A 12 11.36 1.33 7.00
N GLY A 13 11.53 2.55 7.56
CA GLY A 13 11.49 3.80 6.77
C GLY A 13 10.21 4.63 6.86
N GLY A 14 9.46 4.57 7.98
CA GLY A 14 8.37 5.52 8.27
C GLY A 14 6.97 5.14 7.76
N GLY A 15 6.80 3.92 7.22
CA GLY A 15 5.47 3.36 6.94
C GLY A 15 4.89 2.64 8.15
N GLU A 16 3.94 3.25 8.84
CA GLU A 16 3.37 2.74 10.11
C GLU A 16 2.33 1.61 9.91
N ASN A 17 1.87 1.39 8.68
CA ASN A 17 0.74 0.49 8.36
C ASN A 17 1.19 -0.90 7.88
N CYS A 18 2.21 -1.48 8.52
CA CYS A 18 2.74 -2.78 8.12
C CYS A 18 1.93 -3.95 8.68
N LEU A 19 1.77 -5.02 7.90
CA LEU A 19 1.17 -6.27 8.35
C LEU A 19 2.22 -7.26 8.89
N GLU A 20 1.86 -7.97 9.96
CA GLU A 20 2.60 -9.09 10.54
C GLU A 20 1.84 -10.40 10.41
N LEU A 21 2.55 -11.51 10.18
CA LEU A 21 1.98 -12.83 9.94
C LEU A 21 2.47 -13.87 10.97
N ALA A 22 1.60 -14.78 11.38
CA ALA A 22 1.99 -15.95 12.18
C ALA A 22 1.27 -17.23 11.72
N ALA A 23 1.95 -18.37 11.80
CA ALA A 23 1.31 -19.66 11.58
C ALA A 23 0.62 -20.14 12.87
N ALA A 24 -0.59 -20.68 12.74
CA ALA A 24 -1.33 -21.26 13.84
C ALA A 24 -1.97 -22.60 13.43
N PRO A 25 -2.15 -23.54 14.38
CA PRO A 25 -2.92 -24.75 14.12
C PRO A 25 -4.40 -24.41 13.85
N ALA A 26 -5.10 -25.27 13.11
CA ALA A 26 -6.56 -25.16 13.07
C ALA A 26 -7.17 -25.38 14.45
N PRO A 27 -8.32 -24.74 14.73
CA PRO A 27 -9.19 -25.13 15.82
C PRO A 27 -9.48 -26.64 15.71
N GLY A 28 -9.33 -27.37 16.82
CA GLY A 28 -9.58 -28.81 16.87
C GLY A 28 -8.46 -29.71 16.33
N GLY A 29 -7.25 -29.19 16.08
CA GLY A 29 -6.08 -30.02 15.75
C GLY A 29 -6.08 -30.60 14.34
N GLY A 30 -6.94 -30.11 13.44
CA GLY A 30 -6.98 -30.53 12.04
C GLY A 30 -5.68 -30.21 11.27
N ARG A 31 -5.44 -30.93 10.17
CA ARG A 31 -4.28 -30.74 9.28
C ARG A 31 -4.24 -29.36 8.58
N LEU A 32 -5.37 -28.66 8.54
CA LEU A 32 -5.43 -27.33 7.93
C LEU A 32 -4.81 -26.32 8.88
N GLY A 33 -3.76 -25.61 8.46
CA GLY A 33 -3.17 -24.54 9.26
C GLY A 33 -3.87 -23.20 9.00
N LEU A 34 -3.98 -22.39 10.04
CA LEU A 34 -4.35 -20.99 9.94
C LEU A 34 -3.12 -20.09 9.77
N VAL A 35 -3.38 -18.93 9.19
CA VAL A 35 -2.46 -17.79 9.19
C VAL A 35 -3.17 -16.67 9.95
N LEU A 36 -2.48 -16.16 10.96
CA LEU A 36 -2.88 -14.98 11.71
C LEU A 36 -2.27 -13.75 11.05
N LEU A 37 -3.05 -12.69 10.94
CA LEU A 37 -2.65 -11.39 10.41
C LEU A 37 -2.96 -10.34 11.46
N ARG A 38 -2.07 -9.37 11.64
CA ARG A 38 -2.33 -8.17 12.46
C ARG A 38 -1.61 -6.97 11.88
N GLU A 39 -2.09 -5.78 12.21
CA GLU A 39 -1.41 -4.53 11.91
C GLU A 39 -0.35 -4.25 12.98
N SER A 40 0.78 -3.67 12.56
CA SER A 40 1.89 -3.34 13.46
C SER A 40 1.55 -2.20 14.42
N ASP A 41 0.66 -1.28 14.04
CA ASP A 41 0.22 -0.13 14.84
C ASP A 41 -1.00 -0.46 15.73
N ARG A 42 -1.75 -1.52 15.41
CA ARG A 42 -2.88 -2.09 16.19
C ARG A 42 -2.70 -3.59 16.43
N PRO A 43 -1.66 -4.00 17.20
CA PRO A 43 -1.27 -5.40 17.36
C PRO A 43 -2.31 -6.30 18.05
N GLU A 44 -3.33 -5.70 18.67
CA GLU A 44 -4.47 -6.37 19.30
C GLU A 44 -5.52 -6.86 18.29
N THR A 45 -5.57 -6.28 17.09
CA THR A 45 -6.51 -6.67 16.05
C THR A 45 -5.93 -7.83 15.24
N VAL A 46 -6.34 -9.05 15.58
CA VAL A 46 -5.85 -10.28 14.95
C VAL A 46 -6.93 -10.94 14.10
N LEU A 47 -6.67 -11.06 12.80
CA LEU A 47 -7.50 -11.79 11.84
C LEU A 47 -6.94 -13.19 11.63
N ALA A 48 -7.81 -14.20 11.66
CA ALA A 48 -7.45 -15.58 11.32
C ALA A 48 -8.01 -15.96 9.96
N ALA A 49 -7.15 -16.45 9.07
CA ALA A 49 -7.52 -16.89 7.74
C ALA A 49 -6.87 -18.23 7.39
N THR A 50 -7.44 -18.96 6.44
CA THR A 50 -6.78 -20.14 5.89
C THR A 50 -5.62 -19.73 4.99
N ARG A 51 -4.63 -20.61 4.84
CA ARG A 51 -3.51 -20.40 3.88
C ARG A 51 -4.00 -20.03 2.47
N ALA A 52 -5.06 -20.69 2.00
CA ALA A 52 -5.64 -20.43 0.68
C ALA A 52 -6.21 -19.01 0.56
N ARG A 53 -6.91 -18.51 1.60
CA ARG A 53 -7.44 -17.14 1.62
C ARG A 53 -6.33 -16.09 1.65
N VAL A 54 -5.27 -16.33 2.42
CA VAL A 54 -4.12 -15.42 2.45
C VAL A 54 -3.39 -15.42 1.10
N ALA A 55 -3.18 -16.58 0.49
CA ALA A 55 -2.59 -16.66 -0.85
C ALA A 55 -3.42 -15.90 -1.90
N ALA A 56 -4.75 -16.06 -1.85
CA ALA A 56 -5.66 -15.33 -2.74
C ALA A 56 -5.59 -13.81 -2.52
N LEU A 57 -5.56 -13.35 -1.27
CA LEU A 57 -5.39 -11.93 -0.93
C LEU A 57 -4.07 -11.37 -1.48
N LEU A 58 -2.95 -12.04 -1.23
CA LEU A 58 -1.64 -11.61 -1.72
C LEU A 58 -1.59 -11.55 -3.26
N ALA A 59 -2.19 -12.55 -3.92
CA ALA A 59 -2.29 -12.56 -5.38
C ALA A 59 -3.11 -11.36 -5.89
N ALA A 60 -4.24 -11.06 -5.25
CA ALA A 60 -5.08 -9.92 -5.62
C ALA A 60 -4.36 -8.58 -5.43
N VAL A 61 -3.68 -8.38 -4.30
CA VAL A 61 -2.88 -7.16 -4.03
C VAL A 61 -1.76 -7.00 -5.05
N ALA A 62 -1.03 -8.08 -5.38
CA ALA A 62 0.02 -8.04 -6.39
C ALA A 62 -0.52 -7.71 -7.81
N GLN A 63 -1.74 -8.14 -8.15
CA GLN A 63 -2.38 -7.70 -9.39
C GLN A 63 -2.82 -6.24 -9.35
N GLN A 64 -3.16 -5.70 -8.17
CA GLN A 64 -3.51 -4.28 -8.01
C GLN A 64 -2.30 -3.37 -8.23
N GLU A 65 -1.09 -3.78 -7.85
CA GLU A 65 0.12 -2.98 -8.11
C GLU A 65 0.54 -2.97 -9.60
N ARG A 66 0.04 -3.90 -10.41
CA ARG A 66 0.12 -3.80 -11.88
C ARG A 66 -0.81 -2.73 -12.47
N PHE A 67 -1.75 -2.22 -11.68
CA PHE A 67 -2.45 -0.97 -11.95
C PHE A 67 -1.67 0.16 -11.27
N VAL A 68 -0.56 0.56 -11.89
CA VAL A 68 0.07 1.85 -11.56
C VAL A 68 -1.02 2.91 -11.75
N LEU A 69 -1.52 3.49 -10.66
CA LEU A 69 -2.31 4.71 -10.74
C LEU A 69 -1.50 5.68 -11.61
N PRO A 70 -2.05 6.25 -12.69
CA PRO A 70 -1.32 7.23 -13.46
C PRO A 70 -1.02 8.39 -12.50
N VAL A 71 0.23 8.51 -12.06
CA VAL A 71 0.73 9.74 -11.47
C VAL A 71 0.53 10.77 -12.57
N ARG A 72 -0.48 11.63 -12.42
CA ARG A 72 -0.67 12.75 -13.33
C ARG A 72 0.65 13.53 -13.30
N PRO A 73 1.35 13.71 -14.43
CA PRO A 73 2.48 14.61 -14.43
C PRO A 73 1.97 15.97 -13.97
N THR A 74 2.53 16.51 -12.89
CA THR A 74 2.26 17.88 -12.45
C THR A 74 2.67 18.78 -13.60
N ARG A 75 1.68 19.26 -14.35
CA ARG A 75 1.88 20.27 -15.40
C ARG A 75 2.59 21.45 -14.75
N PRO A 76 3.81 21.82 -15.18
CA PRO A 76 4.47 23.00 -14.66
C PRO A 76 3.54 24.19 -14.83
N LEU A 77 3.31 24.95 -13.76
CA LEU A 77 2.65 26.24 -13.84
C LEU A 77 3.54 27.15 -14.68
N THR A 78 3.27 27.23 -15.99
CA THR A 78 3.88 28.23 -16.84
C THR A 78 3.45 29.59 -16.32
N ARG A 79 4.40 30.31 -15.71
CA ARG A 79 4.23 31.68 -15.27
C ARG A 79 3.81 32.48 -16.50
N ARG A 80 2.55 32.91 -16.58
CA ARG A 80 2.11 33.89 -17.57
C ARG A 80 2.90 35.17 -17.29
N THR A 81 3.95 35.40 -18.06
CA THR A 81 4.54 36.72 -18.18
C THR A 81 3.54 37.56 -18.95
N THR A 82 2.83 38.44 -18.24
CA THR A 82 2.11 39.55 -18.85
C THR A 82 3.14 40.38 -19.60
N GLY A 83 3.12 40.33 -20.93
CA GLY A 83 3.98 41.17 -21.77
C GLY A 83 3.63 42.65 -21.56
N PRO A 84 4.60 43.57 -21.58
CA PRO A 84 4.31 44.99 -21.44
C PRO A 84 3.45 45.49 -22.61
N ALA A 85 2.47 46.35 -22.28
CA ALA A 85 1.60 47.03 -23.24
C ALA A 85 2.45 47.74 -24.31
N GLN A 86 2.17 47.46 -25.59
CA GLN A 86 2.79 48.21 -26.69
C GLN A 86 2.10 49.58 -26.84
N PRO A 87 2.82 50.71 -26.72
CA PRO A 87 2.28 52.00 -27.09
C PRO A 87 2.42 52.24 -28.61
N ASN A 88 1.29 52.59 -29.23
CA ASN A 88 1.10 53.25 -30.52
C ASN A 88 1.84 52.74 -31.77
N ARG A 89 1.06 52.17 -32.70
CA ARG A 89 1.40 52.05 -34.13
C ARG A 89 0.98 53.34 -34.87
N PRO A 90 1.86 54.01 -35.63
CA PRO A 90 1.41 54.92 -36.68
C PRO A 90 1.01 54.13 -37.93
N LEU A 91 -0.06 54.58 -38.59
CA LEU A 91 -0.51 54.12 -39.91
C LEU A 91 0.41 54.69 -41.00
N MET A 92 1.00 53.83 -41.83
CA MET A 92 1.09 53.96 -43.28
C MET A 92 1.23 52.57 -43.91
#